data_AF-A0AAV1EHF3-F1
#
_entry.id   AF-A0AAV1EHF3-F1
#
_cell.length_a   1.000
_cell.length_b   1.000
_cell.length_c   1.000
_cell.angle_alpha   90.00
_cell.angle_beta   90.00
_cell.angle_gamma   90.00
#
_symmetry.space_group_name_H-M   'P 1'
#
loop_
_entity.id
_entity.type
_entity.pdbx_description
1 polymer ?
#
loop_
_entity_poly.entity_id
_entity_poly.type
_entity_poly.pdbx_seq_one_letter_code
_entity_poly.pdbx_strand_id
1 'polypeptide(L)'
;TITPKKPNSALRKVARVRLTSGFEITAYIPGIGHNLQEHSVVLVRGGRVKDLPGVRYHIVRGTLDAVGVKDRQQGRSKYGAKRQNKCQLLNNLLEIQDSQSERSQNPPLFGDALSVEEHVLGC
;
A
#
# COMPACT_ATOMS: atom_id res chain seq x y z
N THR A 1 6.92 -22.59 -0.49
CA THR A 1 5.52 -22.93 -0.84
C THR A 1 5.31 -24.42 -0.62
N ILE A 2 4.08 -24.87 -0.35
CA ILE A 2 3.77 -26.29 -0.09
C ILE A 2 2.51 -26.71 -0.87
N THR A 3 2.51 -27.95 -1.36
CA THR A 3 1.36 -28.60 -2.00
C THR A 3 0.40 -29.20 -0.95
N PRO A 4 -0.93 -29.03 -1.09
CA PRO A 4 -1.91 -29.55 -0.16
C PRO A 4 -2.14 -31.05 -0.30
N LYS A 5 -2.83 -31.61 0.70
CA LYS A 5 -3.35 -32.97 0.63
C LYS A 5 -4.39 -33.08 -0.49
N LYS A 6 -4.34 -34.18 -1.27
CA LYS A 6 -5.42 -34.59 -2.18
C LYS A 6 -6.73 -34.66 -1.36
N PRO A 7 -7.86 -34.05 -1.77
CA PRO A 7 -8.33 -33.76 -3.14
C PRO A 7 -7.98 -32.38 -3.72
N ASN A 8 -7.40 -31.49 -2.92
CA ASN A 8 -7.21 -30.10 -3.33
C ASN A 8 -5.92 -29.93 -4.14
N SER A 9 -5.90 -28.97 -5.07
CA SER A 9 -4.71 -28.56 -5.83
C SER A 9 -4.56 -27.05 -5.79
N ALA A 10 -3.50 -26.56 -5.14
CA ALA A 10 -3.15 -25.14 -5.08
C ALA A 10 -1.73 -24.98 -4.52
N LEU A 11 -1.05 -23.88 -4.84
CA LEU A 11 0.20 -23.53 -4.16
C LEU A 11 -0.11 -22.73 -2.90
N ARG A 12 0.26 -23.27 -1.73
CA ARG A 12 0.08 -22.57 -0.46
C ARG A 12 1.39 -21.89 -0.06
N LYS A 13 1.30 -20.60 0.28
CA LYS A 13 2.43 -19.80 0.77
C LYS A 13 2.60 -20.05 2.27
N VAL A 14 3.81 -20.46 2.65
CA VAL A 14 4.19 -20.80 4.03
C VAL A 14 5.57 -20.20 4.31
N ALA A 15 5.85 -19.92 5.57
CA ALA A 15 7.17 -19.56 6.06
C ALA A 15 7.61 -20.54 7.15
N ARG A 16 8.92 -20.81 7.20
CA ARG A 16 9.54 -21.40 8.39
C ARG A 16 9.88 -20.26 9.33
N VAL A 17 9.47 -20.39 10.59
CA VAL A 17 9.65 -19.37 11.62
C VAL A 17 10.29 -20.02 12.82
N ARG A 18 11.35 -19.40 13.33
CA ARG A 18 11.95 -19.79 14.61
C ARG A 18 11.30 -18.94 15.69
N LEU A 19 10.62 -19.59 16.63
CA LEU A 19 10.03 -18.91 17.78
C LEU A 19 11.12 -18.45 18.74
N THR A 20 10.80 -17.46 19.58
CA THR A 20 11.65 -17.04 20.69
C THR A 20 11.95 -18.20 21.66
N SER A 21 11.04 -19.16 21.77
CA SER A 21 11.21 -20.40 22.54
C SER A 21 12.20 -21.39 21.93
N GLY A 22 12.82 -21.08 20.78
CA GLY A 22 13.81 -21.94 20.12
C GLY A 22 13.25 -22.98 19.14
N PHE A 23 11.93 -23.24 19.20
CA PHE A 23 11.27 -24.19 18.28
C PHE A 23 11.12 -23.62 16.87
N GLU A 24 11.44 -24.45 15.88
CA GLU A 24 11.14 -24.17 14.48
C GLU A 24 9.74 -24.66 14.12
N ILE A 25 8.93 -23.76 13.58
CA ILE A 25 7.57 -24.04 13.16
C ILE A 25 7.34 -23.63 11.71
N THR A 26 6.39 -24.29 11.06
CA THR A 26 5.90 -23.86 9.75
C THR A 26 4.59 -23.11 9.92
N ALA A 27 4.57 -21.85 9.51
CA ALA A 27 3.41 -20.96 9.61
C ALA A 27 2.83 -20.65 8.22
N TYR A 28 1.51 -20.64 8.13
CA TYR A 28 0.79 -20.25 6.91
C TYR A 28 0.71 -18.73 6.78
N ILE A 29 0.96 -18.24 5.56
CA ILE A 29 0.84 -16.82 5.23
C ILE A 29 -0.56 -16.59 4.63
N PRO A 30 -1.47 -15.88 5.33
CA PRO A 30 -2.81 -15.66 4.84
C PRO A 30 -2.86 -14.51 3.83
N GLY A 31 -3.67 -14.68 2.78
CA GLY A 31 -3.97 -13.63 1.81
C GLY A 31 -3.14 -13.75 0.52
N ILE A 32 -3.21 -12.69 -0.29
CA ILE A 32 -2.54 -12.62 -1.58
C ILE A 32 -1.27 -11.79 -1.41
N GLY A 33 -0.13 -12.38 -1.77
CA GLY A 33 1.18 -11.72 -1.70
C GLY A 33 1.72 -11.54 -0.27
N HIS A 34 3.04 -11.50 -0.15
CA HIS A 34 3.74 -11.14 1.07
C HIS A 34 5.10 -10.54 0.73
N ASN A 35 5.61 -9.72 1.64
CA ASN A 35 6.95 -9.11 1.56
C ASN A 35 7.92 -9.72 2.58
N LEU A 36 7.61 -10.92 3.09
CA LEU A 36 8.46 -11.57 4.09
C LEU A 36 9.70 -12.12 3.38
N GLN A 37 10.85 -11.79 3.95
CA GLN A 37 12.16 -12.23 3.50
C GLN A 37 12.81 -13.07 4.61
N GLU A 38 14.05 -13.47 4.38
CA GLU A 38 14.88 -14.07 5.44
C GLU A 38 15.04 -13.07 6.59
N HIS A 39 15.10 -13.58 7.83
CA HIS A 39 15.23 -12.79 9.06
C HIS A 39 14.12 -11.79 9.38
N SER A 40 13.04 -11.74 8.61
CA SER A 40 11.87 -10.92 8.96
C SER A 40 11.24 -11.38 10.28
N VAL A 41 10.93 -10.43 11.15
CA VAL A 41 10.30 -10.70 12.45
C VAL A 41 8.78 -10.68 12.26
N VAL A 42 8.13 -11.75 12.70
CA VAL A 42 6.69 -11.95 12.49
C VAL A 42 6.00 -12.38 13.77
N LEU A 43 4.76 -11.93 13.92
CA LEU A 43 3.88 -12.42 14.98
C LEU A 43 3.09 -13.64 14.48
N VAL A 44 3.10 -14.70 15.27
CA VAL A 44 2.44 -15.96 14.94
C VAL A 44 1.21 -16.15 15.84
N ARG A 45 0.11 -16.61 15.25
CA ARG A 45 -1.10 -17.04 15.96
C ARG A 45 -1.35 -18.54 15.75
N GLY A 46 -2.05 -19.16 16.68
CA GLY A 46 -2.54 -20.53 16.53
C GLY A 46 -3.61 -20.64 15.44
N GLY A 47 -3.58 -21.74 14.68
CA GLY A 47 -4.66 -22.11 13.75
C GLY A 47 -4.21 -23.13 12.71
N ARG A 48 -4.96 -24.22 12.58
CA ARG A 48 -4.64 -25.29 11.63
C ARG A 48 -5.17 -24.98 10.25
N VAL A 49 -4.32 -25.09 9.24
CA VAL A 49 -4.75 -25.15 7.84
C VAL A 49 -5.16 -26.59 7.54
N LYS A 50 -6.45 -26.83 7.30
CA LYS A 50 -6.99 -28.19 7.08
C LYS A 50 -6.31 -28.93 5.93
N ASP A 51 -5.93 -28.19 4.88
CA ASP A 51 -5.35 -28.74 3.66
C ASP A 51 -3.88 -29.16 3.79
N LEU A 52 -3.13 -28.56 4.72
CA LEU A 52 -1.69 -28.74 4.81
C LEU A 52 -1.33 -29.58 6.03
N PRO A 53 -0.62 -30.71 5.86
CA PRO A 53 -0.08 -31.45 7.00
C PRO A 53 1.02 -30.62 7.69
N GLY A 54 1.08 -30.65 9.02
CA GLY A 54 2.13 -29.99 9.80
C GLY A 54 1.99 -28.46 9.98
N VAL A 55 1.10 -27.79 9.23
CA VAL A 55 0.91 -26.34 9.33
C VAL A 55 -0.21 -26.00 10.33
N ARG A 56 0.20 -25.76 11.57
CA ARG A 56 -0.70 -25.51 12.73
C ARG A 56 -0.75 -24.04 13.18
N TYR A 57 0.00 -23.18 12.50
CA TYR A 57 0.15 -21.79 12.85
C TYR A 57 -0.11 -20.89 11.65
N HIS A 58 -0.55 -19.67 11.93
CA HIS A 58 -0.73 -18.60 10.94
C HIS A 58 0.10 -17.39 11.31
N ILE A 59 0.60 -16.68 10.31
CA ILE A 59 1.19 -15.36 10.52
C ILE A 59 0.08 -14.31 10.63
N VAL A 60 0.18 -13.44 11.62
CA VAL A 60 -0.69 -12.26 11.76
C VAL A 60 -0.23 -11.20 10.75
N ARG A 61 -1.18 -10.57 10.07
CA ARG A 61 -0.91 -9.52 9.07
C ARG A 61 -1.18 -8.15 9.67
N GLY A 62 -0.41 -7.16 9.26
CA GLY A 62 -0.49 -5.78 9.75
C GLY A 62 0.30 -5.52 11.03
N THR A 63 1.22 -6.42 11.38
CA THR A 63 2.05 -6.34 12.61
C THR A 63 3.50 -6.71 12.28
N LEU A 64 4.47 -5.99 12.86
CA LEU A 64 5.91 -6.14 12.58
C LEU A 64 6.18 -6.06 11.06
N ASP A 65 7.03 -6.91 10.51
CA ASP A 65 7.41 -6.89 9.09
C ASP A 65 6.33 -7.48 8.17
N ALA A 66 5.28 -8.09 8.74
CA ALA A 66 4.19 -8.68 7.99
C ALA A 66 3.18 -7.60 7.54
N VAL A 67 3.49 -6.92 6.43
CA VAL A 67 2.64 -5.88 5.82
C VAL A 67 1.23 -6.41 5.50
N GLY A 68 0.20 -5.58 5.68
CA GLY A 68 -1.18 -5.90 5.32
C GLY A 68 -1.36 -6.22 3.82
N VAL A 69 -2.48 -6.84 3.47
CA VAL A 69 -2.83 -7.08 2.05
C VAL A 69 -3.38 -5.77 1.45
N LYS A 70 -2.80 -5.33 0.32
CA LYS A 70 -3.26 -4.15 -0.42
C LYS A 70 -4.65 -4.38 -1.01
N ASP A 71 -5.44 -3.31 -1.12
CA ASP A 71 -6.74 -3.24 -1.80
C ASP A 71 -7.81 -4.24 -1.30
N ARG A 72 -7.65 -4.75 -0.07
CA ARG A 72 -8.62 -5.62 0.56
C ARG A 72 -9.80 -4.80 1.08
N GLN A 73 -10.98 -4.95 0.47
CA GLN A 73 -12.18 -4.23 0.93
C GLN A 73 -13.00 -4.99 1.98
N GLN A 74 -12.99 -6.33 1.94
CA GLN A 74 -13.72 -7.20 2.86
C GLN A 74 -12.80 -7.99 3.79
N GLY A 75 -13.22 -8.20 5.04
CA GLY A 75 -12.45 -8.95 6.04
C GLY A 75 -11.13 -8.27 6.42
N ARG A 76 -11.08 -6.94 6.34
CA ARG A 76 -9.87 -6.10 6.48
C ARG A 76 -9.08 -6.35 7.76
N SER A 77 -9.79 -6.52 8.88
CA SER A 77 -9.21 -6.77 10.20
C SER A 77 -8.33 -8.02 10.22
N LYS A 78 -8.70 -9.08 9.50
CA LYS A 78 -7.94 -10.33 9.45
C LYS A 78 -6.64 -10.22 8.65
N TYR A 79 -6.59 -9.32 7.67
CA TYR A 79 -5.46 -9.18 6.74
C TYR A 79 -4.66 -7.88 6.96
N GLY A 80 -4.93 -7.14 8.04
CA GLY A 80 -4.20 -5.91 8.39
C GLY A 80 -4.41 -4.76 7.41
N ALA A 81 -5.54 -4.71 6.69
CA ALA A 81 -5.84 -3.61 5.77
C ALA A 81 -6.53 -2.47 6.52
N LYS A 82 -6.03 -1.24 6.38
CA LYS A 82 -6.67 -0.06 6.99
C LYS A 82 -7.96 0.29 6.24
N ARG A 83 -8.93 0.87 6.96
CA ARG A 83 -10.12 1.46 6.33
C ARG A 83 -9.68 2.72 5.59
N GLN A 84 -10.00 2.80 4.31
CA GLN A 84 -9.90 4.06 3.58
C GLN A 84 -10.94 5.01 4.15
N ASN A 85 -10.49 6.11 4.76
CA ASN A 85 -11.39 7.16 5.23
C ASN A 85 -11.81 7.99 4.01
N LYS A 86 -13.11 8.01 3.69
CA LYS A 86 -13.65 8.81 2.58
C LYS A 86 -13.26 10.29 2.67
N CYS A 87 -13.14 10.86 3.87
CA CYS A 87 -12.78 12.26 4.08
C CYS A 87 -11.33 12.60 3.70
N GLN A 88 -10.38 11.66 3.82
CA GLN A 88 -8.97 11.91 3.45
C GLN A 88 -8.77 11.95 1.93
N LEU A 89 -9.66 11.31 1.15
CA LEU A 89 -9.62 11.38 -0.31
C LEU A 89 -10.16 12.71 -0.85
N LEU A 90 -11.03 13.39 -0.10
CA LEU A 90 -11.60 14.68 -0.50
C LEU A 90 -10.65 15.85 -0.21
N ASN A 91 -9.90 15.79 0.90
CA ASN A 91 -8.92 16.84 1.23
C ASN A 91 -7.77 16.88 0.21
N ASN A 92 -7.31 15.73 -0.26
CA ASN A 92 -6.28 15.66 -1.31
C ASN A 92 -6.77 16.14 -2.69
N LEU A 93 -8.08 16.21 -2.92
CA LEU A 93 -8.66 16.73 -4.17
C LEU A 93 -8.88 18.24 -4.11
N LEU A 94 -9.19 18.80 -2.95
CA LEU A 94 -9.35 20.25 -2.75
C LEU A 94 -7.99 20.98 -2.80
N GLU A 95 -6.92 20.41 -2.25
CA GLU A 95 -5.56 21.00 -2.35
C GLU A 95 -5.04 21.08 -3.81
N ILE A 96 -5.52 20.19 -4.70
CA ILE A 96 -5.18 20.24 -6.13
C ILE A 96 -5.92 21.38 -6.84
N GLN A 97 -7.08 21.80 -6.34
CA GLN A 97 -7.83 22.92 -6.93
C GLN A 97 -7.22 24.28 -6.56
N ASP A 98 -6.74 24.44 -5.33
CA ASP A 98 -6.15 25.71 -4.84
C ASP A 98 -4.79 26.02 -5.49
N SER A 99 -4.00 25.00 -5.84
CA SER A 99 -2.71 25.14 -6.52
C SER A 99 -2.79 25.45 -8.02
N GLN A 100 -3.97 25.34 -8.63
CA GLN A 100 -4.22 25.77 -10.02
C GLN A 100 -4.77 27.21 -10.09
N SER A 101 -5.37 27.73 -9.00
CA SER A 101 -5.85 29.12 -8.93
C SER A 101 -4.78 30.15 -8.55
N GLU A 102 -3.71 29.76 -7.86
CA GLU A 102 -2.58 30.67 -7.56
C GLU A 102 -1.70 30.95 -8.78
N ARG A 103 -1.76 30.11 -9.82
CA ARG A 103 -1.06 30.34 -11.10
C ARG A 103 -1.74 31.38 -11.99
N SER A 104 -2.98 31.78 -11.69
CA SER A 104 -3.74 32.76 -12.46
C SER A 104 -3.87 34.14 -11.81
N GLN A 105 -3.26 34.39 -10.64
CA GLN A 105 -3.44 35.65 -9.89
C GLN A 105 -2.19 36.53 -9.71
N ASN A 106 -1.08 36.26 -10.40
CA ASN A 106 0.05 37.21 -10.44
C ASN A 106 0.19 37.81 -11.85
N PRO A 107 -0.51 38.91 -12.20
CA PRO A 107 -0.12 39.72 -13.35
C PRO A 107 1.21 40.42 -13.06
N PRO A 108 2.17 40.50 -14.00
CA PRO A 108 3.37 41.32 -13.79
C PRO A 108 2.97 42.79 -13.68
N LEU A 109 3.24 43.40 -12.52
CA LEU A 109 3.00 44.82 -12.27
C LEU A 109 4.17 45.66 -12.80
N PHE A 110 3.91 46.41 -13.88
CA PHE A 110 4.30 47.81 -14.19
C PHE A 110 5.80 48.21 -14.09
N GLY A 111 6.46 48.92 -15.02
CA GLY A 111 6.15 49.71 -16.22
C GLY A 111 7.49 50.03 -16.95
N ASP A 112 7.50 50.55 -18.18
CA ASP A 112 7.81 51.97 -18.40
C ASP A 112 7.47 52.46 -19.83
N ALA A 113 6.96 53.71 -19.86
CA ALA A 113 7.15 54.83 -20.81
C ALA A 113 6.97 54.61 -22.33
N LEU A 114 5.96 55.21 -22.99
CA LEU A 114 5.78 56.62 -23.41
C LEU A 114 6.51 57.04 -24.72
N SER A 115 5.67 57.54 -25.64
CA SER A 115 5.89 58.56 -26.68
C SER A 115 6.44 58.21 -28.09
N VAL A 116 5.52 58.39 -29.07
CA VAL A 116 5.58 59.10 -30.38
C VAL A 116 6.85 59.04 -31.23
N GLU A 117 6.72 58.71 -32.52
CA GLU A 117 6.52 59.68 -33.62
C GLU A 117 6.17 58.93 -34.93
N GLU A 118 5.17 59.46 -35.65
CA GLU A 118 4.97 59.16 -37.06
C GLU A 118 6.17 59.65 -37.87
N HIS A 119 6.66 58.82 -38.80
CA HIS A 119 7.34 59.34 -39.98
C HIS A 119 6.69 58.76 -41.24
N VAL A 120 6.11 59.71 -41.96
CA VAL A 120 5.65 59.66 -43.35
C VAL A 120 6.77 59.18 -44.27
N LEU A 121 6.42 58.37 -45.27
CA LEU A 121 6.77 58.46 -46.71
C LEU A 121 6.31 57.12 -47.33
N GLY A 122 5.35 57.04 -48.25
CA GLY A 122 4.98 58.00 -49.28
C GLY A 122 5.81 57.76 -50.54
N CYS A 123 5.47 56.70 -51.28
CA CYS A 123 5.48 56.53 -52.74
C CYS A 123 5.09 55.08 -53.07
#